data_AF-A0A257QVY5-F1
#
_entry.id   AF-A0A257QVY5-F1
#
_cell.length_a   1.000
_cell.length_b   1.000
_cell.length_c   1.000
_cell.angle_alpha   90.00
_cell.angle_beta   90.00
_cell.angle_gamma   90.00
#
_symmetry.space_group_name_H-M   'P 1'
#
loop_
_entity.id
_entity.type
_entity.pdbx_description
1 polymer ?
#
loop_
_entity_poly.entity_id
_entity_poly.type
_entity_poly.pdbx_seq_one_letter_code
_entity_poly.pdbx_strand_id
1 'polypeptide(L)'
;MAPIARPRADHTMPENLRALVIWHLTYFLRRLARACIATVPSKPRIRTHHTRTAGMMMRCAGWLAHLAPFWLADIAPDIKAARAALTLLIESEQFEALLTEDPKIGRTLRPLCRMFAIKQPPCLRLPQTPRTPKPTQPKSPHPPHRRGFTLAGFHPILPHLAATPTPKKPA
;
A
#
# COMPACT_ATOMS: atom_id res chain seq x y z
N MET A 1 15.07 -54.04 8.80
CA MET A 1 15.11 -52.61 8.42
C MET A 1 14.34 -51.83 9.46
N ALA A 2 15.03 -51.11 10.35
CA ALA A 2 14.39 -50.32 11.40
C ALA A 2 14.09 -48.90 10.88
N PRO A 3 12.91 -48.32 11.17
CA PRO A 3 12.57 -46.98 10.74
C PRO A 3 13.42 -45.95 11.50
N ILE A 4 14.17 -45.14 10.75
CA ILE A 4 14.95 -44.02 11.29
C ILE A 4 13.95 -42.94 11.71
N ALA A 5 13.72 -42.83 13.02
CA ALA A 5 12.91 -41.77 13.62
C ALA A 5 13.63 -40.43 13.41
N ARG A 6 13.08 -39.59 12.53
CA ARG A 6 13.56 -38.21 12.37
C ARG A 6 13.14 -37.41 13.60
N PRO A 7 14.06 -36.74 14.30
CA PRO A 7 13.71 -35.90 15.43
C PRO A 7 12.79 -34.77 14.95
N ARG A 8 11.62 -34.65 15.58
CA ARG A 8 10.75 -33.48 15.46
C ARG A 8 11.53 -32.31 16.06
N ALA A 9 12.07 -31.47 15.19
CA ALA A 9 12.60 -30.19 15.61
C ALA A 9 11.39 -29.30 15.93
N ASP A 10 11.02 -29.22 17.20
CA ASP A 10 10.06 -28.24 17.70
C ASP A 10 10.72 -26.86 17.60
N HIS A 11 10.68 -26.29 16.40
CA HIS A 11 11.20 -24.97 16.08
C HIS A 11 10.14 -23.91 16.37
N THR A 12 9.78 -23.81 17.64
CA THR A 12 9.11 -22.62 18.15
C THR A 12 10.12 -21.48 18.15
N MET A 13 10.07 -20.67 17.10
CA MET A 13 10.77 -19.39 17.04
C MET A 13 10.53 -18.66 18.37
N PRO A 14 11.58 -18.26 19.11
CA PRO A 14 11.43 -17.77 20.47
C PRO A 14 10.44 -16.61 20.49
N GLU A 15 9.46 -16.65 21.39
CA GLU A 15 8.36 -15.68 21.45
C GLU A 15 8.86 -14.24 21.48
N ASN A 16 10.02 -14.04 22.11
CA ASN A 16 10.73 -12.77 22.18
C ASN A 16 11.08 -12.19 20.79
N LEU A 17 11.47 -13.05 19.85
CA LEU A 17 11.87 -12.63 18.51
C LEU A 17 10.64 -12.31 17.64
N ARG A 18 9.54 -13.05 17.86
CA ARG A 18 8.23 -12.72 17.24
C ARG A 18 7.74 -11.35 17.70
N ALA A 19 7.76 -11.09 19.01
CA ALA A 19 7.34 -9.81 19.57
C ALA A 19 8.20 -8.65 19.05
N LEU A 20 9.52 -8.85 18.95
CA LEU A 20 10.45 -7.83 18.47
C LEU A 20 10.25 -7.50 16.99
N VAL A 21 10.01 -8.51 16.14
CA VAL A 21 9.68 -8.30 14.72
C VAL A 21 8.35 -7.56 14.58
N ILE A 22 7.33 -7.94 15.33
CA ILE A 22 6.02 -7.25 15.31
C ILE A 22 6.17 -5.81 15.78
N TRP A 23 6.94 -5.55 16.84
CA TRP A 23 7.19 -4.21 17.36
C TRP A 23 7.93 -3.33 16.36
N HIS A 24 9.02 -3.82 15.76
CA HIS A 24 9.74 -3.08 14.73
C HIS A 24 8.89 -2.81 13.48
N LEU A 25 8.12 -3.80 13.04
CA LEU A 25 7.25 -3.65 11.88
C LEU A 25 6.16 -2.60 12.15
N THR A 26 5.50 -2.66 13.30
CA THR A 26 4.44 -1.70 13.67
C THR A 26 5.00 -0.29 13.90
N TYR A 27 6.16 -0.17 14.53
CA TYR A 27 6.86 1.11 14.69
C TYR A 27 7.22 1.71 13.32
N PHE A 28 7.78 0.91 12.42
CA PHE A 28 8.17 1.34 11.08
C PHE A 28 6.95 1.75 10.24
N LEU A 29 5.86 0.97 10.28
CA LEU A 29 4.60 1.32 9.62
C LEU A 29 4.00 2.62 10.16
N ARG A 30 4.04 2.84 11.49
CA ARG A 30 3.61 4.12 12.10
C ARG A 30 4.49 5.29 11.66
N ARG A 31 5.80 5.08 11.58
CA ARG A 31 6.76 6.12 11.14
C ARG A 31 6.54 6.48 9.67
N LEU A 32 6.35 5.48 8.80
CA LEU A 32 5.98 5.70 7.40
C LEU A 32 4.63 6.41 7.27
N ALA A 33 3.61 6.00 8.02
CA ALA A 33 2.30 6.66 8.00
C ALA A 33 2.42 8.15 8.36
N ARG A 34 3.23 8.50 9.38
CA ARG A 34 3.50 9.90 9.74
C ARG A 34 4.24 10.66 8.65
N ALA A 35 5.25 10.05 8.02
CA ALA A 35 5.98 10.66 6.91
C ALA A 35 5.07 10.89 5.69
N CYS A 36 4.18 9.95 5.38
CA CYS A 36 3.16 10.11 4.35
C CYS A 36 2.18 11.24 4.68
N ILE A 37 1.71 11.36 5.92
CA ILE A 37 0.82 12.46 6.34
C ILE A 37 1.54 13.81 6.23
N ALA A 38 2.81 13.90 6.61
CA ALA A 38 3.60 15.13 6.52
C ALA A 38 3.90 15.56 5.07
N THR A 39 3.90 14.62 4.12
CA THR A 39 4.16 14.88 2.69
C THR A 39 2.90 15.10 1.87
N VAL A 40 1.71 14.85 2.41
CA VAL A 40 0.46 15.33 1.80
C VAL A 40 0.46 16.85 1.96
N PRO A 41 0.63 17.65 0.89
CA PRO A 41 0.50 19.10 1.00
C PRO A 41 -0.90 19.36 1.52
N SER A 42 -0.99 19.92 2.74
CA SER A 42 -2.24 20.35 3.34
C SER A 42 -2.92 21.25 2.32
N LYS A 43 -4.04 20.73 1.79
CA LYS A 43 -4.77 21.28 0.65
C LYS A 43 -4.84 22.80 0.84
N PRO A 44 -4.20 23.63 -0.02
CA PRO A 44 -4.49 25.05 0.03
C PRO A 44 -5.99 25.16 -0.23
N ARG A 45 -6.69 25.89 0.64
CA ARG A 45 -8.12 26.13 0.54
C ARG A 45 -8.38 27.00 -0.69
N ILE A 46 -8.18 26.44 -1.88
CA ILE A 46 -8.38 27.11 -3.16
C ILE A 46 -9.87 27.06 -3.43
N ARG A 47 -10.48 28.23 -3.24
CA ARG A 47 -11.79 28.58 -3.76
C ARG A 47 -11.83 28.19 -5.24
N THR A 48 -12.84 27.38 -5.55
CA THR A 48 -13.27 26.93 -6.88
C THR A 48 -12.95 27.90 -8.00
N HIS A 49 -12.29 27.41 -9.06
CA HIS A 49 -12.69 27.52 -10.48
C HIS A 49 -11.52 27.00 -11.35
N HIS A 50 -11.47 25.70 -11.66
CA HIS A 50 -11.02 25.18 -12.96
C HIS A 50 -11.11 23.65 -13.04
N THR A 51 -12.18 23.19 -13.67
CA THR A 51 -12.42 21.81 -14.10
C THR A 51 -11.92 21.62 -15.52
N ARG A 52 -10.66 21.19 -15.73
CA ARG A 52 -10.31 20.44 -16.97
C ARG A 52 -8.96 19.71 -17.02
N THR A 53 -8.01 20.02 -16.14
CA THR A 53 -6.62 19.48 -16.25
C THR A 53 -6.27 18.37 -15.26
N ALA A 54 -7.17 18.00 -14.34
CA ALA A 54 -6.90 17.02 -13.28
C ALA A 54 -6.79 15.55 -13.74
N GLY A 55 -7.19 15.22 -14.97
CA GLY A 55 -7.12 13.84 -15.48
C GLY A 55 -5.71 13.38 -15.89
N MET A 56 -4.79 14.31 -16.18
CA MET A 56 -3.49 13.96 -16.78
C MET A 56 -2.39 13.72 -15.74
N MET A 57 -2.46 14.34 -14.56
CA MET A 57 -1.41 14.22 -13.54
C MET A 57 -1.45 12.91 -12.71
N MET A 58 -2.58 12.19 -12.66
CA MET A 58 -2.63 10.93 -11.89
C MET A 58 -1.92 9.75 -12.56
N ARG A 59 -1.66 9.77 -13.87
CA ARG A 59 -0.89 8.70 -14.54
C ARG A 59 0.62 8.83 -14.32
N CYS A 60 1.11 10.01 -13.93
CA CYS A 60 2.51 10.26 -13.63
C CYS A 60 2.91 9.96 -12.17
N ALA A 61 2.03 9.40 -11.33
CA ALA A 61 2.45 8.96 -10.00
C ALA A 61 3.02 7.52 -10.00
N GLY A 62 2.60 6.68 -10.96
CA GLY A 62 2.98 5.26 -11.00
C GLY A 62 4.45 5.01 -11.40
N TRP A 63 4.97 5.77 -12.36
CA TRP A 63 6.36 5.65 -12.82
C TRP A 63 7.39 6.18 -11.80
N LEU A 64 7.08 7.24 -11.05
CA LEU A 64 7.95 7.77 -9.99
C LEU A 64 8.08 6.79 -8.81
N ALA A 65 7.08 5.96 -8.54
CA ALA A 65 7.18 4.90 -7.52
C ALA A 65 8.25 3.83 -7.86
N HIS A 66 8.64 3.69 -9.13
CA HIS A 66 9.72 2.80 -9.55
C HIS A 66 11.12 3.44 -9.46
N LEU A 67 11.20 4.78 -9.49
CA LEU A 67 12.47 5.53 -9.48
C LEU A 67 12.80 6.14 -8.09
N ALA A 68 11.81 6.39 -7.25
CA ALA A 68 11.98 7.10 -5.99
C ALA A 68 12.61 6.32 -4.79
N PRO A 69 12.65 4.97 -4.69
CA PRO A 69 13.10 4.35 -3.43
C PRO A 69 14.62 4.13 -3.31
N PHE A 70 15.37 4.05 -4.41
CA PHE A 70 16.77 3.61 -4.33
C PHE A 70 17.69 4.70 -3.74
N TRP A 71 17.51 5.96 -4.14
CA TRP A 71 18.33 7.07 -3.63
C TRP A 71 18.03 7.37 -2.15
N LEU A 72 16.80 7.13 -1.69
CA LEU A 72 16.41 7.33 -0.30
C LEU A 72 17.07 6.31 0.64
N ALA A 73 17.36 5.10 0.14
CA ALA A 73 17.99 4.05 0.91
C ALA A 73 19.47 4.34 1.24
N ASP A 74 20.14 5.14 0.40
CA ASP A 74 21.52 5.58 0.66
C ASP A 74 21.59 6.76 1.65
N ILE A 75 20.51 7.53 1.80
CA ILE A 75 20.50 8.74 2.64
C ILE A 75 20.25 8.42 4.12
N ALA A 76 19.53 7.34 4.44
CA ALA A 76 19.14 7.01 5.80
C ALA A 76 19.83 5.72 6.29
N PRO A 77 20.75 5.79 7.28
CA PRO A 77 21.45 4.60 7.79
C PRO A 77 20.51 3.54 8.37
N ASP A 78 19.38 3.96 8.95
CA ASP A 78 18.30 3.09 9.43
C ASP A 78 17.74 2.19 8.32
N ILE A 79 17.59 2.73 7.10
CA ILE A 79 17.03 2.01 5.94
C ILE A 79 18.04 0.98 5.45
N LYS A 80 19.35 1.31 5.46
CA LYS A 80 20.43 0.37 5.12
C LYS A 80 20.49 -0.80 6.10
N ALA A 81 20.38 -0.53 7.41
CA ALA A 81 20.33 -1.57 8.43
C ALA A 81 19.09 -2.47 8.27
N ALA A 82 17.91 -1.89 8.03
CA ALA A 82 16.69 -2.64 7.77
C ALA A 82 16.79 -3.52 6.50
N ARG A 83 17.39 -2.99 5.43
CA ARG A 83 17.66 -3.75 4.20
C ARG A 83 18.59 -4.93 4.45
N ALA A 84 19.68 -4.73 5.20
CA ALA A 84 20.63 -5.79 5.54
C ALA A 84 19.96 -6.88 6.39
N ALA A 85 19.21 -6.50 7.42
CA ALA A 85 18.47 -7.44 8.26
C ALA A 85 17.44 -8.25 7.45
N LEU A 86 16.71 -7.60 6.54
CA LEU A 86 15.76 -8.28 5.67
C LEU A 86 16.45 -9.23 4.69
N THR A 87 17.64 -8.87 4.20
CA THR A 87 18.44 -9.73 3.31
C THR A 87 18.90 -10.99 4.04
N LEU A 88 19.45 -10.84 5.25
CA LEU A 88 19.86 -11.98 6.09
C LEU A 88 18.68 -12.90 6.42
N LEU A 89 17.50 -12.33 6.70
CA LEU A 89 16.29 -13.12 6.94
C LEU A 89 15.91 -13.94 5.70
N ILE A 90 15.95 -13.34 4.51
CA ILE A 90 15.60 -13.99 3.23
C ILE A 90 16.62 -15.07 2.82
N GLU A 91 17.89 -14.87 3.13
CA GLU A 91 18.97 -15.82 2.83
C GLU A 91 19.01 -17.01 3.80
N SER A 92 18.30 -16.94 4.93
CA SER A 92 18.23 -18.04 5.88
C SER A 92 17.44 -19.23 5.32
N GLU A 93 17.93 -20.46 5.53
CA GLU A 93 17.23 -21.69 5.11
C GLU A 93 15.86 -21.84 5.80
N GLN A 94 15.74 -21.28 7.01
CA GLN A 94 14.50 -21.27 7.80
C GLN A 94 13.40 -20.42 7.18
N PHE A 95 13.74 -19.52 6.26
CA PHE A 95 12.80 -18.62 5.62
C PHE A 95 11.74 -19.36 4.79
N GLU A 96 12.12 -20.40 4.07
CA GLU A 96 11.19 -21.18 3.27
C GLU A 96 10.21 -21.99 4.13
N ALA A 97 10.69 -22.52 5.26
CA ALA A 97 9.85 -23.19 6.24
C ALA A 97 8.81 -22.21 6.82
N LEU A 98 9.24 -21.01 7.18
CA LEU A 98 8.35 -19.96 7.71
C LEU A 98 7.27 -19.52 6.71
N LEU A 99 7.61 -19.43 5.42
CA LEU A 99 6.63 -19.12 4.37
C LEU A 99 5.64 -20.26 4.11
N THR A 100 6.08 -21.51 4.33
CA THR A 100 5.23 -22.69 4.20
C THR A 100 4.24 -22.78 5.36
N GLU A 101 4.67 -22.43 6.58
CA GLU A 101 3.82 -22.37 7.77
C GLU A 101 2.80 -21.22 7.71
N ASP A 102 3.23 -20.00 7.33
CA ASP A 102 2.32 -18.86 7.20
C ASP A 102 2.51 -18.09 5.86
N PRO A 103 1.69 -18.38 4.84
CA PRO A 103 1.76 -17.70 3.55
C PRO A 103 1.34 -16.22 3.62
N LYS A 104 0.70 -15.76 4.71
CA LYS A 104 0.37 -14.33 4.88
C LYS A 104 1.64 -13.50 5.06
N ILE A 105 2.67 -14.05 5.71
CA ILE A 105 3.97 -13.38 5.87
C ILE A 105 4.55 -13.05 4.50
N GLY A 106 4.48 -13.99 3.55
CA GLY A 106 4.95 -13.75 2.19
C GLY A 106 4.24 -12.60 1.48
N ARG A 107 2.94 -12.40 1.74
CA ARG A 107 2.18 -11.25 1.19
C ARG A 107 2.69 -9.92 1.74
N THR A 108 3.08 -9.88 3.01
CA THR A 108 3.65 -8.69 3.67
C THR A 108 5.10 -8.44 3.25
N LEU A 109 5.90 -9.49 3.03
CA LEU A 109 7.31 -9.34 2.65
C LEU A 109 7.51 -8.91 1.20
N ARG A 110 6.63 -9.29 0.28
CA ARG A 110 6.68 -8.88 -1.13
C ARG A 110 6.81 -7.36 -1.34
N PRO A 111 5.93 -6.52 -0.78
CA PRO A 111 6.05 -5.07 -0.92
C PRO A 111 7.31 -4.53 -0.23
N LEU A 112 7.73 -5.10 0.91
CA LEU A 112 8.97 -4.70 1.58
C LEU A 112 10.20 -4.97 0.70
N CYS A 113 10.31 -6.16 0.11
CA CYS A 113 11.41 -6.49 -0.82
C CYS A 113 11.46 -5.52 -1.99
N ARG A 114 10.31 -5.13 -2.56
CA ARG A 114 10.24 -4.14 -3.65
C ARG A 114 10.68 -2.75 -3.18
N MET A 115 10.22 -2.34 -2.01
CA MET A 115 10.53 -1.03 -1.42
C MET A 115 12.03 -0.89 -1.11
N PHE A 116 12.67 -1.94 -0.61
CA PHE A 116 14.11 -1.97 -0.34
C PHE A 116 14.96 -2.42 -1.54
N ALA A 117 14.36 -2.58 -2.73
CA ALA A 117 15.01 -3.08 -3.94
C ALA A 117 15.81 -4.39 -3.73
N ILE A 118 15.32 -5.27 -2.85
CA ILE A 118 15.89 -6.60 -2.63
C ILE A 118 15.31 -7.56 -3.67
N LYS A 119 16.18 -8.38 -4.28
CA LYS A 119 15.78 -9.41 -5.24
C LYS A 119 14.83 -10.39 -4.56
N GLN A 120 13.60 -10.50 -5.06
CA GLN A 120 12.63 -11.43 -4.48
C GLN A 120 13.07 -12.89 -4.71
N PRO A 121 13.16 -13.70 -3.64
CA PRO A 121 13.49 -15.11 -3.73
C PRO A 121 12.38 -15.88 -4.48
N PRO A 122 12.68 -17.03 -5.10
CA PRO A 122 11.72 -17.81 -5.87
C PRO A 122 10.46 -18.17 -5.06
N CYS A 123 10.62 -18.54 -3.79
CA CYS A 123 9.53 -18.87 -2.87
C CYS A 123 8.56 -17.70 -2.61
N LEU A 124 9.01 -16.44 -2.74
CA LEU A 124 8.16 -15.26 -2.66
C LEU A 124 7.54 -14.87 -3.99
N ARG A 125 7.95 -15.41 -5.14
CA ARG A 125 7.30 -15.08 -6.41
C ARG A 125 5.93 -15.71 -6.42
N LEU A 126 4.90 -14.98 -6.87
CA LEU A 126 3.65 -15.65 -7.17
C LEU A 126 3.94 -16.62 -8.31
N PRO A 127 3.38 -17.85 -8.27
CA PRO A 127 3.29 -18.63 -9.49
C PRO A 127 2.65 -17.73 -10.54
N GLN A 128 3.32 -17.58 -11.68
CA GLN A 128 2.71 -16.95 -12.84
C GLN A 128 1.65 -17.93 -13.33
N THR A 129 0.50 -17.94 -12.66
CA THR A 129 -0.65 -18.66 -13.18
C THR A 129 -0.93 -18.04 -14.53
N PRO A 130 -0.80 -18.82 -15.63
CA PRO A 130 -1.14 -18.31 -16.95
C PRO A 130 -2.56 -17.80 -16.84
N ARG A 131 -2.74 -16.50 -17.09
CA ARG A 131 -4.08 -15.92 -17.07
C ARG A 131 -4.85 -16.62 -18.17
N THR A 132 -5.79 -17.48 -17.80
CA THR A 132 -6.75 -18.02 -18.75
C THR A 132 -7.38 -16.82 -19.45
N PRO A 133 -7.33 -16.73 -20.80
CA PRO A 133 -7.92 -15.61 -21.50
C PRO A 133 -9.36 -15.50 -21.03
N LYS A 134 -9.70 -14.36 -20.41
CA LYS A 134 -11.07 -14.14 -19.94
C LYS A 134 -11.96 -14.30 -21.17
N PRO A 135 -12.97 -15.20 -21.17
CA PRO A 135 -13.83 -15.37 -22.32
C PRO A 135 -14.36 -13.98 -22.69
N THR A 136 -14.22 -13.62 -23.97
CA THR A 136 -14.71 -12.36 -24.50
C THR A 136 -16.17 -12.25 -24.15
N GLN A 137 -16.49 -11.52 -23.09
CA GLN A 137 -17.89 -11.30 -22.73
C GLN A 137 -18.50 -10.54 -23.90
N PRO A 138 -19.67 -10.96 -24.41
CA PRO A 138 -20.38 -10.19 -25.41
C PRO A 138 -20.49 -8.77 -24.88
N LYS A 139 -20.10 -7.79 -25.71
CA LYS A 139 -20.17 -6.37 -25.34
C LYS A 139 -21.59 -6.13 -24.85
N SER A 140 -21.75 -5.93 -23.54
CA SER A 140 -23.03 -5.53 -22.98
C SER A 140 -23.47 -4.30 -23.76
N PRO A 141 -24.71 -4.26 -24.28
CA PRO A 141 -25.19 -3.12 -25.04
C PRO A 141 -24.93 -1.88 -24.20
N HIS A 142 -24.05 -1.02 -24.70
CA HIS A 142 -23.68 0.18 -23.98
C HIS A 142 -24.99 0.96 -23.80
N PRO A 143 -25.44 1.23 -22.56
CA PRO A 143 -26.65 2.02 -22.37
C PRO A 143 -26.52 3.29 -23.20
N PRO A 144 -27.56 3.67 -23.96
CA PRO A 144 -27.50 4.82 -24.85
C PRO A 144 -26.95 5.99 -24.05
N HIS A 145 -25.79 6.47 -24.47
CA HIS A 145 -25.13 7.59 -23.85
C HIS A 145 -26.14 8.74 -23.85
N ARG A 146 -26.73 9.06 -22.69
CA ARG A 146 -27.67 10.18 -22.56
C ARG A 146 -26.87 11.46 -22.86
N ARG A 147 -26.80 11.83 -24.14
CA ARG A 147 -26.32 13.12 -24.61
C ARG A 147 -27.41 14.13 -24.27
N GLY A 148 -27.38 14.65 -23.06
CA GLY A 148 -28.40 15.61 -22.63
C GLY A 148 -28.60 15.68 -21.13
N PHE A 149 -27.52 15.84 -20.37
CA PHE A 149 -27.61 16.63 -19.15
C PHE A 149 -27.20 18.05 -19.54
N THR A 150 -28.09 18.76 -20.23
CA THR A 150 -27.95 20.19 -20.43
C THR A 150 -28.11 20.84 -19.06
N LEU A 151 -27.06 21.52 -18.62
CA LEU A 151 -26.99 22.33 -17.39
C LEU A 151 -27.97 23.52 -17.37
N ALA A 152 -28.88 23.61 -18.32
CA ALA A 152 -29.86 24.70 -18.46
C ALA A 152 -31.04 24.60 -17.48
N GLY A 153 -31.18 23.50 -16.74
CA GLY A 153 -32.31 23.28 -15.80
C GLY A 153 -31.94 23.25 -14.32
N PHE A 154 -30.66 23.40 -13.95
CA PHE A 154 -30.28 23.53 -12.54
C PHE A 154 -30.55 24.98 -12.11
N HIS A 155 -31.81 25.29 -11.80
CA HIS A 155 -32.09 26.38 -10.88
C HIS A 155 -31.53 25.95 -9.52
N PRO A 156 -30.53 26.65 -8.96
CA PRO A 156 -30.26 26.52 -7.55
C PRO A 156 -31.50 27.07 -6.83
N ILE A 157 -32.39 26.17 -6.42
CA ILE A 157 -33.23 26.47 -5.27
C ILE A 157 -32.21 26.69 -4.15
N LEU A 158 -31.89 27.95 -3.90
CA LEU A 158 -31.20 28.38 -2.69
C LEU A 158 -32.28 28.34 -1.61
N PRO A 159 -32.37 27.30 -0.75
CA PRO A 159 -33.01 27.47 0.52
C PRO A 159 -32.18 28.52 1.27
N HIS A 160 -32.69 29.75 1.21
CA HIS A 160 -32.71 30.72 2.28
C HIS A 160 -31.60 30.48 3.31
N LEU A 161 -30.54 31.27 3.17
CA LEU A 161 -29.62 31.62 4.25
C LEU A 161 -30.45 32.02 5.48
N ALA A 162 -30.80 31.02 6.29
CA ALA A 162 -31.33 31.22 7.62
C ALA A 162 -30.18 31.81 8.43
N ALA A 163 -30.29 33.11 8.69
CA ALA A 163 -29.42 33.84 9.58
C ALA A 163 -29.33 33.08 10.92
N THR A 164 -28.15 32.56 11.24
CA THR A 164 -27.87 32.06 12.58
C THR A 164 -27.82 33.27 13.53
N PRO A 165 -28.70 33.37 14.55
CA PRO A 165 -28.63 34.44 15.53
C PRO A 165 -27.33 34.31 16.33
N THR A 166 -26.55 35.39 16.38
CA THR A 166 -25.32 35.50 17.16
C THR A 166 -25.64 35.43 18.66
N PRO A 167 -24.88 34.65 19.46
CA PRO A 167 -25.07 34.60 20.91
C PRO A 167 -24.67 35.92 21.57
N LYS A 168 -25.61 36.49 22.34
CA LYS A 168 -25.44 37.70 23.14
C LYS A 168 -24.58 37.35 24.37
N LYS A 169 -23.46 38.05 24.54
CA LYS A 169 -22.52 37.86 25.66
C LYS A 169 -23.16 38.40 26.95
N PRO A 170 -23.27 37.61 28.04
CA PRO A 170 -23.76 38.11 29.32
C PRO A 170 -22.72 39.05 29.95
N ALA A 171 -23.22 40.12 30.59
CA ALA A 171 -22.47 41.10 31.36
C ALA A 171 -22.17 40.58 32.78
#